data_AF-A0A2V3IBF8-F1
#
_entry.id   AF-A0A2V3IBF8-F1
#
_cell.length_a   1.000
_cell.length_b   1.000
_cell.length_c   1.000
_cell.angle_alpha   90.00
_cell.angle_beta   90.00
_cell.angle_gamma   90.00
#
_symmetry.space_group_name_H-M   'P 1'
#
loop_
_entity.id
_entity.type
_entity.pdbx_description
1 polymer ?
#
loop_
_entity_poly.entity_id
_entity_poly.type
_entity_poly.pdbx_seq_one_letter_code
_entity_poly.pdbx_strand_id
1 'polypeptide(L)'
;MYGILKIYGVETLRAALTNELMMVFDAYGIPVSIRDLSLIAICMTVNGSYRGFNRVTMDDTPGLFQRVTFETSMKFLKDATVNEMEEFVTNPSSAIALGQVYEGGTGGFQLLHQVN
;
A
#
# COMPACT_ATOMS: atom_id res chain seq x y z
N MET A 1 15.40 9.89 9.80
CA MET A 1 14.73 9.59 8.50
C MET A 1 14.76 10.75 7.53
N TYR A 2 14.03 11.85 7.74
CA TYR A 2 13.97 12.95 6.75
C TYR A 2 15.33 13.57 6.37
N GLY A 3 16.24 13.73 7.35
CA GLY A 3 17.61 14.19 7.06
C GLY A 3 18.40 13.23 6.16
N ILE A 4 18.22 11.92 6.34
CA ILE A 4 18.87 10.88 5.52
C ILE A 4 18.38 10.99 4.07
N LEU A 5 17.07 11.11 3.87
CA LEU A 5 16.47 11.28 2.55
C LEU A 5 17.05 12.51 1.82
N LYS A 6 17.15 13.64 2.53
CA LYS A 6 17.64 14.90 1.95
C LYS A 6 19.10 14.87 1.53
N ILE A 7 19.95 14.17 2.30
CA ILE A 7 21.41 14.18 2.09
C ILE A 7 21.85 13.01 1.21
N TYR A 8 21.28 11.83 1.41
CA TYR A 8 21.76 10.57 0.84
C TYR A 8 20.75 9.88 -0.09
N GLY A 9 19.56 10.44 -0.27
CA GLY A 9 18.54 9.92 -1.18
C GLY A 9 17.69 8.78 -0.62
N VAL A 10 16.74 8.31 -1.45
CA VAL A 10 15.67 7.40 -1.04
C VAL A 10 16.14 5.97 -0.75
N GLU A 11 17.12 5.46 -1.48
CA GLU A 11 17.65 4.10 -1.23
C GLU A 11 18.38 4.00 0.11
N THR A 12 19.14 5.05 0.48
CA THR A 12 19.77 5.12 1.79
C THR A 12 18.74 5.20 2.90
N LEU A 13 17.66 5.96 2.70
CA LEU A 13 16.52 5.99 3.61
C LEU A 13 15.87 4.60 3.76
N ARG A 14 15.63 3.88 2.67
CA ARG A 14 15.01 2.55 2.69
C ARG A 14 15.86 1.53 3.48
N ALA A 15 17.18 1.54 3.27
CA ALA A 15 18.11 0.71 4.02
C ALA A 15 18.12 1.08 5.51
N ALA A 16 18.16 2.38 5.84
CA ALA A 16 18.11 2.86 7.21
C ALA A 16 16.80 2.46 7.92
N LEU A 17 15.65 2.57 7.24
CA LEU A 17 14.36 2.15 7.79
C LEU A 17 14.33 0.65 8.09
N THR A 18 14.85 -0.18 7.19
CA THR A 18 14.89 -1.63 7.39
C THR A 18 15.71 -1.98 8.64
N ASN A 19 16.88 -1.35 8.82
CA ASN A 19 17.74 -1.58 9.98
C ASN A 19 17.09 -1.12 11.29
N GLU A 20 16.44 0.04 11.29
CA GLU A 20 15.78 0.59 12.49
C GLU A 20 14.59 -0.27 12.91
N LEU A 21 13.80 -0.75 11.95
CA LEU A 21 12.73 -1.70 12.24
C LEU A 21 13.28 -3.00 12.84
N MET A 22 14.37 -3.54 12.29
CA MET A 22 15.03 -4.73 12.85
C MET A 22 15.48 -4.49 14.29
N MET A 23 16.17 -3.38 14.55
CA MET A 23 16.65 -3.03 15.90
C MET A 23 15.53 -2.92 16.93
N VAL A 24 14.35 -2.42 16.53
CA VAL A 24 13.18 -2.36 17.43
C VAL A 24 12.72 -3.75 17.85
N PHE A 25 12.63 -4.70 16.92
CA PHE A 25 12.21 -6.07 17.25
C PHE A 25 13.31 -6.86 17.98
N ASP A 26 14.57 -6.68 17.59
CA ASP A 26 15.73 -7.32 18.20
C ASP A 26 15.88 -6.95 19.68
N ALA A 27 15.57 -5.70 20.05
CA ALA A 27 15.60 -5.24 21.45
C ALA A 27 14.67 -6.03 22.39
N TYR A 28 13.61 -6.63 21.85
CA TYR A 28 12.67 -7.48 22.60
C TYR A 28 12.85 -8.98 22.33
N GLY A 29 13.86 -9.36 21.53
CA GLY A 29 14.09 -10.74 21.12
C GLY A 29 12.96 -11.32 20.27
N ILE A 30 12.21 -10.47 19.55
CA ILE A 30 11.11 -10.90 18.69
C ILE A 30 11.69 -11.29 17.32
N PRO A 31 11.65 -12.56 16.92
CA PRO A 31 12.17 -12.97 15.63
C PRO A 31 11.27 -12.46 14.50
N VAL A 32 11.80 -11.60 13.64
CA VAL A 32 11.10 -11.09 12.44
C VAL A 32 11.97 -11.28 11.21
N SER A 33 11.35 -11.69 10.11
CA SER A 33 12.04 -11.85 8.83
C SER A 33 12.40 -10.48 8.24
N ILE A 34 13.64 -10.34 7.79
CA ILE A 34 14.09 -9.15 7.04
C ILE A 34 13.23 -8.89 5.79
N ARG A 35 12.64 -9.94 5.19
CA ARG A 35 11.80 -9.79 3.99
C ARG A 35 10.55 -8.96 4.30
N ASP A 36 9.92 -9.20 5.43
CA ASP A 36 8.69 -8.49 5.85
C ASP A 36 9.00 -7.02 6.12
N LEU A 37 10.08 -6.76 6.87
CA LEU A 37 10.51 -5.40 7.20
C LEU A 37 10.99 -4.64 5.96
N SER A 38 11.66 -5.33 5.03
CA SER A 38 12.09 -4.73 3.76
C SER A 38 10.90 -4.34 2.88
N LEU A 39 9.83 -5.15 2.87
CA LEU A 39 8.61 -4.83 2.14
C LEU A 39 7.92 -3.60 2.73
N ILE A 40 7.84 -3.51 4.05
CA ILE A 40 7.31 -2.33 4.76
C ILE A 40 8.12 -1.09 4.37
N ALA A 41 9.46 -1.17 4.44
CA ALA A 41 10.33 -0.06 4.07
C ALA A 41 10.13 0.36 2.60
N ILE A 42 10.00 -0.60 1.67
CA ILE A 42 9.69 -0.33 0.26
C ILE A 42 8.36 0.40 0.13
N CYS A 43 7.30 -0.06 0.79
CA CYS A 43 5.99 0.61 0.75
C CYS A 43 6.05 2.06 1.25
N MET A 44 6.86 2.32 2.28
CA MET A 44 7.07 3.66 2.82
C MET A 44 7.87 4.58 1.86
N THR A 45 8.68 4.01 0.96
CA THR A 45 9.60 4.75 0.08
C THR A 45 9.29 4.67 -1.42
N VAL A 46 8.27 3.92 -1.84
CA VAL A 46 8.00 3.59 -3.26
C VAL A 46 7.82 4.81 -4.17
N ASN A 47 7.36 5.95 -3.65
CA ASN A 47 7.16 7.18 -4.41
C ASN A 47 8.38 8.14 -4.35
N GLY A 48 9.55 7.65 -3.93
CA GLY A 48 10.75 8.50 -3.81
C GLY A 48 10.77 9.40 -2.58
N SER A 49 9.76 9.32 -1.70
CA SER A 49 9.60 10.14 -0.50
C SER A 49 9.47 9.28 0.75
N TYR A 50 9.51 9.89 1.95
CA TYR A 50 9.24 9.19 3.20
C TYR A 50 7.77 9.31 3.57
N ARG A 51 7.02 8.21 3.46
CA ARG A 51 5.59 8.17 3.75
C ARG A 51 5.28 7.16 4.85
N GLY A 52 4.40 7.54 5.78
CA GLY A 52 3.87 6.62 6.79
C GLY A 52 2.66 5.83 6.27
N PHE A 53 2.00 5.11 7.17
CA PHE A 53 0.72 4.45 6.93
C PHE A 53 -0.37 5.18 7.72
N ASN A 54 -0.87 6.29 7.16
CA ASN A 54 -1.87 7.14 7.80
C ASN A 54 -2.83 7.77 6.78
N ARG A 55 -3.79 8.55 7.28
CA ARG A 55 -4.77 9.29 6.47
C ARG A 55 -4.15 10.08 5.33
N VAL A 56 -3.16 10.91 5.65
CA VAL A 56 -2.54 11.84 4.69
C VAL A 56 -1.92 11.08 3.53
N THR A 57 -1.27 9.95 3.81
CA THR A 57 -0.68 9.09 2.78
C THR A 57 -1.71 8.24 2.03
N MET A 58 -2.87 7.98 2.65
CA MET A 58 -3.98 7.26 2.02
C MET A 58 -4.71 8.13 1.01
N ASP A 59 -4.81 9.45 1.23
CA ASP A 59 -5.42 10.40 0.28
C ASP A 59 -4.80 10.29 -1.14
N ASP A 60 -3.49 10.02 -1.21
CA ASP A 60 -2.71 9.84 -2.46
C ASP A 60 -2.85 8.44 -3.10
N THR A 61 -3.65 7.54 -2.51
CA THR A 61 -3.85 6.19 -3.04
C THR A 61 -4.88 6.21 -4.19
N PRO A 62 -4.62 5.57 -5.34
CA PRO A 62 -5.49 5.67 -6.50
C PRO A 62 -6.91 5.08 -6.30
N GLY A 63 -7.06 4.02 -5.51
CA GLY A 63 -8.36 3.35 -5.32
C GLY A 63 -9.34 4.16 -4.47
N LEU A 64 -10.50 4.52 -5.03
CA LEU A 64 -11.59 5.20 -4.32
C LEU A 64 -12.14 4.34 -3.19
N PHE A 65 -12.51 3.07 -3.46
CA PHE A 65 -13.07 2.23 -2.40
C PHE A 65 -12.04 1.90 -1.32
N GLN A 66 -10.76 1.82 -1.68
CA GLN A 66 -9.68 1.68 -0.70
C GLN A 66 -9.62 2.90 0.25
N ARG A 67 -9.74 4.12 -0.28
CA ARG A 67 -9.80 5.35 0.53
C ARG A 67 -11.07 5.43 1.38
N VAL A 68 -12.23 5.15 0.77
CA VAL A 68 -13.56 5.21 1.41
C VAL A 68 -13.70 4.21 2.54
N THR A 69 -13.16 3.00 2.38
CA THR A 69 -13.22 1.94 3.41
C THR A 69 -12.17 2.10 4.51
N PHE A 70 -11.14 2.94 4.30
CA PHE A 70 -10.17 3.26 5.35
C PHE A 70 -10.77 4.22 6.39
N GLU A 71 -11.05 5.47 6.02
CA GLU A 71 -11.75 6.45 6.87
C GLU A 71 -12.20 7.69 6.09
N THR A 72 -12.95 8.60 6.72
CA THR A 72 -13.43 9.86 6.09
C THR A 72 -14.25 9.63 4.81
N SER A 73 -15.02 8.54 4.76
CA SER A 73 -15.74 8.02 3.59
C SER A 73 -16.52 9.07 2.79
N MET A 74 -17.30 9.91 3.48
CA MET A 74 -18.15 10.93 2.83
C MET A 74 -17.34 12.03 2.16
N LYS A 75 -16.13 12.35 2.65
CA LYS A 75 -15.23 13.29 1.99
C LYS A 75 -14.82 12.73 0.62
N PHE A 76 -14.27 11.51 0.61
CA PHE A 76 -13.79 10.88 -0.62
C PHE A 76 -14.91 10.61 -1.62
N LEU A 77 -16.10 10.17 -1.16
CA LEU A 77 -17.24 9.98 -2.05
C LEU A 77 -17.73 11.30 -2.66
N LYS A 78 -17.82 12.37 -1.85
CA LYS A 78 -18.19 13.69 -2.36
C LYS A 78 -17.18 14.18 -3.39
N ASP A 79 -15.89 14.09 -3.06
CA ASP A 79 -14.82 14.53 -3.95
C ASP A 79 -14.80 13.72 -5.25
N ALA A 80 -15.01 12.40 -5.18
CA ALA A 80 -15.13 11.54 -6.35
C ALA A 80 -16.31 11.91 -7.25
N THR A 81 -17.48 12.17 -6.67
CA THR A 81 -18.67 12.60 -7.41
C THR A 81 -18.46 13.94 -8.10
N VAL A 82 -17.81 14.90 -7.44
CA VAL A 82 -17.55 16.24 -8.00
C VAL A 82 -16.51 16.21 -9.12
N ASN A 83 -15.52 15.33 -9.02
CA ASN A 83 -14.43 15.22 -9.99
C ASN A 83 -14.65 14.12 -11.04
N GLU A 84 -15.84 13.51 -11.09
CA GLU A 84 -16.19 12.43 -12.03
C GLU A 84 -15.15 11.29 -12.05
N MET A 85 -14.67 10.90 -10.86
CA MET A 85 -13.65 9.85 -10.75
C MET A 85 -14.22 8.48 -11.13
N GLU A 86 -13.52 7.77 -12.00
CA GLU A 86 -13.79 6.36 -12.30
C GLU A 86 -13.03 5.43 -11.35
N GLU A 87 -13.66 4.34 -10.91
CA GLU A 87 -13.00 3.29 -10.14
C GLU A 87 -12.72 2.07 -11.04
N PHE A 88 -11.44 1.72 -11.18
CA PHE A 88 -11.02 0.44 -11.73
C PHE A 88 -10.87 -0.59 -10.61
N VAL A 89 -11.55 -1.73 -10.74
CA VAL A 89 -11.64 -2.79 -9.71
C VAL A 89 -10.34 -3.62 -9.65
N THR A 90 -9.24 -2.97 -9.28
CA THR A 90 -7.89 -3.54 -9.29
C THR A 90 -7.33 -3.87 -7.90
N ASN A 91 -7.95 -3.32 -6.86
CA ASN A 91 -7.52 -3.53 -5.47
C ASN A 91 -8.53 -4.41 -4.71
N PRO A 92 -8.11 -5.10 -3.63
CA PRO A 92 -9.01 -5.97 -2.89
C PRO A 92 -10.23 -5.26 -2.31
N SER A 93 -10.08 -4.01 -1.86
CA SER A 93 -11.18 -3.24 -1.24
C SER A 93 -12.30 -2.96 -2.24
N SER A 94 -11.96 -2.56 -3.48
CA SER A 94 -12.94 -2.32 -4.53
C SER A 94 -13.59 -3.61 -5.02
N ALA A 95 -12.80 -4.69 -5.17
CA ALA A 95 -13.33 -6.00 -5.54
C ALA A 95 -14.39 -6.48 -4.55
N ILE A 96 -14.08 -6.43 -3.25
CA ILE A 96 -15.01 -6.83 -2.19
C ILE A 96 -16.24 -5.92 -2.16
N ALA A 97 -16.05 -4.60 -2.23
CA ALA A 97 -17.16 -3.64 -2.18
C ALA A 97 -18.16 -3.81 -3.33
N LEU A 98 -17.69 -4.24 -4.51
CA LEU A 98 -18.50 -4.43 -5.71
C LEU A 98 -18.87 -5.90 -5.99
N GLY A 99 -18.51 -6.82 -5.08
CA GLY A 99 -18.78 -8.25 -5.23
C GLY A 99 -18.04 -8.91 -6.41
N GLN A 100 -16.89 -8.37 -6.81
CA GLN A 100 -16.03 -8.92 -7.87
C GLN A 100 -14.94 -9.84 -7.28
N VAL A 101 -14.42 -10.73 -8.10
CA VAL A 101 -13.25 -11.55 -7.74
C VAL A 101 -12.00 -10.66 -7.78
N TYR A 102 -11.19 -10.69 -6.72
CA TYR A 102 -9.91 -9.98 -6.69
C TYR A 102 -8.86 -10.71 -7.54
N GLU A 103 -8.13 -9.97 -8.37
CA GLU A 103 -7.07 -10.48 -9.27
C GLU A 103 -5.75 -10.76 -8.53
N GLY A 104 -5.82 -11.47 -7.40
CA GLY A 104 -4.65 -11.91 -6.63
C GLY A 104 -4.76 -13.37 -6.21
N GLY A 105 -3.61 -14.03 -6.05
CA GLY A 105 -3.57 -15.46 -5.72
C GLY A 105 -4.29 -16.29 -6.78
N THR A 106 -5.31 -17.05 -6.38
CA THR A 106 -6.10 -17.90 -7.29
C THR A 106 -7.00 -17.13 -8.24
N GLY A 107 -7.30 -15.86 -7.96
CA GLY A 107 -8.04 -14.98 -8.86
C GLY A 107 -7.15 -14.29 -9.91
N GLY A 108 -5.82 -14.41 -9.80
CA GLY A 108 -4.86 -13.78 -10.72
C GLY A 108 -4.71 -14.49 -12.07
N PHE A 109 -5.53 -15.49 -12.35
CA PHE A 109 -5.57 -16.19 -13.63
C PHE A 109 -7.00 -16.66 -13.93
N GLN A 110 -7.25 -16.93 -15.22
CA GLN A 110 -8.51 -17.50 -15.68
C GLN A 110 -8.31 -18.98 -16.00
N LEU A 111 -9.34 -19.78 -15.71
CA LEU A 111 -9.40 -21.17 -16.12
C LEU A 111 -10.13 -21.27 -17.45
N LEU A 112 -9.50 -21.90 -18.42
CA LEU A 112 -10.11 -22.22 -19.70
C LEU A 112 -10.23 -23.74 -19.79
N HIS A 113 -11.43 -24.21 -20.09
CA HIS A 113 -11.64 -25.61 -20.43
C HIS A 113 -11.47 -25.76 -21.94
N GLN A 114 -10.51 -26.59 -22.37
CA GLN A 114 -10.33 -26.88 -23.79
C GLN A 114 -11.50 -27.75 -24.28
N VAL A 115 -12.26 -27.22 -25.23
CA VAL A 115 -13.33 -27.95 -25.91
C VAL A 115 -12.77 -28.43 -27.26
N ASN A 116 -12.40 -29.72 -27.30
CA ASN A 116 -11.76 -30.47 -28.41
C ASN A 116 -10.35 -29.98 -28.81
#